data_AF-A0A2V6KDR7-F1
#
_entry.id   AF-A0A2V6KDR7-F1
#
_cell.length_a   1.000
_cell.length_b   1.000
_cell.length_c   1.000
_cell.angle_alpha   90.00
_cell.angle_beta   90.00
_cell.angle_gamma   90.00
#
_symmetry.space_group_name_H-M   'P 1'
#
loop_
_entity.id
_entity.type
_entity.pdbx_description
1 polymer ?
#
loop_
_entity_poly.entity_id
_entity_poly.type
_entity_poly.pdbx_seq_one_letter_code
_entity_poly.pdbx_strand_id
1 'polypeptide(L)'
;MTPLLTVNLLRVLFVTFCAAIGAIASSELEGGMWPGVVLGLLLGLVVVLIDRLLKGFSLRAFSSATFGLLLGWIFAKLVSASQILIYLPPTTQWAIGLVVYCTFGYLGMMLAMRSNRDEFSLIIPYVRFARETTQHQPLILDTNIIIDGRIAELCATGFLSRSLIVPRFVLGELQALADSRDPTKRERGRRGLEILNDLQRSRDVELTIHESSGGDNVDLGVDARLVRAAKVLQASLLTNDQALCQVARLQQVPALNLSDLSRALRPVFVVGDEIELALVKEGREQHQAVGYLPDGTMIVVNHARPHLGKTTTVIVSSALQTTAGRLIFAELKDGAKAT
;
A
#
# COMPACT_ATOMS: atom_id res chain seq x y z
N MET A 1 -17.32 9.03 -11.23
CA MET A 1 -18.37 9.99 -10.81
C MET A 1 -19.65 9.58 -11.50
N THR A 2 -20.64 9.02 -10.80
CA THR A 2 -21.98 8.92 -11.41
C THR A 2 -22.44 10.36 -11.66
N PRO A 3 -22.85 10.72 -12.88
CA PRO A 3 -23.24 12.09 -13.15
C PRO A 3 -24.45 12.40 -12.26
N LEU A 4 -24.39 13.46 -11.45
CA LEU A 4 -25.49 13.88 -10.55
C LEU A 4 -26.85 13.96 -11.27
N LEU A 5 -26.81 14.16 -12.59
CA LEU A 5 -27.93 14.16 -13.52
C LEU A 5 -28.64 12.80 -13.59
N THR A 6 -27.94 11.66 -13.64
CA THR A 6 -28.58 10.33 -13.70
C THR A 6 -29.28 10.00 -12.39
N VAL A 7 -28.69 10.34 -11.24
CA VAL A 7 -29.29 10.11 -9.92
C VAL A 7 -30.55 10.96 -9.73
N ASN A 8 -30.52 12.22 -10.15
CA ASN A 8 -31.69 13.09 -10.05
C ASN A 8 -32.81 12.66 -11.02
N LEU A 9 -32.46 12.17 -12.21
CA LEU A 9 -33.44 11.62 -13.17
C LEU A 9 -34.18 10.42 -12.57
N LEU A 10 -33.45 9.49 -11.94
CA LEU A 10 -34.04 8.31 -11.31
C LEU A 10 -35.02 8.67 -10.18
N ARG A 11 -34.69 9.69 -9.37
CA ARG A 11 -35.56 10.19 -8.29
C ARG A 11 -36.86 10.77 -8.82
N VAL A 12 -36.79 11.56 -9.91
CA VAL A 12 -38.00 12.12 -10.55
C VAL A 12 -38.87 10.99 -11.09
N LEU A 13 -38.27 10.02 -11.78
CA LEU A 13 -38.98 8.86 -12.32
C LEU A 13 -39.66 8.05 -11.20
N PHE A 14 -38.97 7.84 -10.09
CA PHE A 14 -39.52 7.15 -8.92
C PHE A 14 -40.74 7.86 -8.32
N VAL A 15 -40.67 9.19 -8.12
CA VAL A 15 -41.81 9.97 -7.58
C VAL A 15 -43.00 9.91 -8.54
N THR A 16 -42.77 10.04 -9.85
CA THR A 16 -43.85 9.92 -10.84
C THR A 16 -44.47 8.53 -10.87
N PHE A 17 -43.67 7.48 -10.64
CA PHE A 17 -44.13 6.10 -10.55
C PHE A 17 -44.99 5.87 -9.30
N CYS A 18 -44.58 6.39 -8.13
CA CYS A 18 -45.37 6.34 -6.91
C CYS A 18 -46.71 7.06 -7.05
N ALA A 19 -46.74 8.21 -7.73
CA ALA A 19 -47.97 8.94 -8.02
C ALA A 19 -48.92 8.13 -8.93
N ALA A 20 -48.39 7.46 -9.96
CA ALA A 20 -49.17 6.60 -10.86
C ALA A 20 -49.73 5.37 -10.15
N ILE A 21 -48.93 4.69 -9.31
CA ILE A 21 -49.42 3.56 -8.49
C ILE A 21 -50.51 4.04 -7.52
N GLY A 22 -50.29 5.18 -6.86
CA GLY A 22 -51.28 5.77 -5.95
C GLY A 22 -52.60 6.07 -6.66
N ALA A 23 -52.54 6.62 -7.88
CA ALA A 23 -53.70 6.89 -8.72
C ALA A 23 -54.53 5.64 -9.01
N ILE A 24 -53.85 4.55 -9.42
CA ILE A 24 -54.49 3.27 -9.73
C ILE A 24 -55.12 2.68 -8.46
N ALA A 25 -54.37 2.59 -7.36
CA ALA A 25 -54.86 2.01 -6.10
C ALA A 25 -56.09 2.77 -5.55
N SER A 26 -56.06 4.11 -5.57
CA SER A 26 -57.17 4.95 -5.10
C SER A 26 -58.39 4.87 -6.00
N SER A 27 -58.20 4.68 -7.32
CA SER A 27 -59.31 4.52 -8.26
C SER A 27 -60.10 3.22 -8.01
N GLU A 28 -59.43 2.15 -7.55
CA GLU A 28 -60.09 0.89 -7.20
C GLU A 28 -60.76 0.92 -5.82
N LEU A 29 -60.20 1.66 -4.86
CA LEU A 29 -60.68 1.70 -3.47
C LEU A 29 -61.78 2.74 -3.20
N GLU A 30 -61.60 3.97 -3.70
CA GLU A 30 -62.45 5.12 -3.34
C GLU A 30 -63.17 5.76 -4.54
N GLY A 31 -63.01 5.19 -5.75
CA GLY A 31 -63.64 5.68 -6.98
C GLY A 31 -63.10 7.03 -7.48
N GLY A 32 -62.11 7.61 -6.81
CA GLY A 32 -61.48 8.89 -7.14
C GLY A 32 -59.97 8.76 -7.31
N MET A 33 -59.43 9.31 -8.39
CA MET A 33 -58.00 9.22 -8.72
C MET A 33 -57.12 10.20 -7.90
N TRP A 34 -57.66 11.37 -7.57
CA TRP A 34 -56.90 12.48 -6.98
C TRP A 34 -56.33 12.22 -5.57
N PRO A 35 -57.05 11.59 -4.62
CA PRO A 35 -56.50 11.30 -3.28
C PRO A 35 -55.27 10.40 -3.36
N GLY A 36 -55.31 9.37 -4.20
CA GLY A 36 -54.19 8.47 -4.45
C GLY A 36 -52.96 9.12 -5.07
N VAL A 37 -53.15 10.02 -6.04
CA VAL A 37 -52.05 10.79 -6.64
C VAL A 37 -51.35 11.63 -5.57
N VAL A 38 -52.10 12.33 -4.73
CA VAL A 38 -51.55 13.20 -3.67
C VAL A 38 -50.77 12.36 -2.65
N LEU A 39 -51.34 11.24 -2.19
CA LEU A 39 -50.69 10.35 -1.24
C LEU A 39 -49.43 9.70 -1.82
N GLY A 40 -49.49 9.22 -3.06
CA GLY A 40 -48.36 8.61 -3.77
C GLY A 40 -47.22 9.60 -4.00
N LEU A 41 -47.53 10.84 -4.36
CA LEU A 41 -46.53 11.91 -4.52
C LEU A 41 -45.88 12.26 -3.18
N LEU A 42 -46.67 12.40 -2.11
CA LEU A 42 -46.17 12.70 -0.77
C LEU A 42 -45.21 11.60 -0.27
N LEU A 43 -45.62 10.33 -0.37
CA LEU A 43 -44.77 9.19 0.01
C LEU A 43 -43.50 9.12 -0.85
N GLY A 44 -43.62 9.28 -2.16
CA GLY A 44 -42.47 9.32 -3.07
C GLY A 44 -41.47 10.41 -2.71
N LEU A 45 -41.96 11.61 -2.36
CA LEU A 45 -41.12 12.74 -1.97
C LEU A 45 -40.43 12.50 -0.62
N VAL A 46 -41.12 11.89 0.34
CA VAL A 46 -40.53 11.48 1.63
C VAL A 46 -39.39 10.47 1.42
N VAL A 47 -39.58 9.46 0.57
CA VAL A 47 -38.53 8.48 0.26
C VAL A 47 -37.32 9.14 -0.41
N VAL A 48 -37.55 10.05 -1.37
CA VAL A 48 -36.45 10.81 -2.00
C VAL A 48 -35.74 11.74 -1.01
N LEU A 49 -36.47 12.32 -0.05
CA LEU A 49 -35.89 13.12 1.02
C LEU A 49 -35.00 12.25 1.92
N ILE A 50 -35.46 11.05 2.30
CA ILE A 50 -34.67 10.08 3.06
C ILE A 50 -33.41 9.69 2.28
N ASP A 51 -33.52 9.36 0.99
CA ASP A 51 -32.36 9.05 0.13
C ASP A 51 -31.35 10.21 0.06
N ARG A 52 -31.84 11.47 0.02
CA ARG A 52 -30.97 12.65 0.11
C ARG A 52 -30.28 12.80 1.45
N LEU A 53 -30.98 12.54 2.55
CA LEU A 53 -30.41 12.59 3.91
C LEU A 53 -29.41 11.46 4.17
N LEU A 54 -29.58 10.31 3.49
CA LEU A 54 -28.63 9.19 3.51
C LEU A 54 -27.41 9.43 2.61
N LYS A 55 -27.34 10.55 1.87
CA LYS A 55 -26.18 10.87 1.03
C LYS A 55 -24.94 11.07 1.91
N GLY A 56 -23.96 10.18 1.74
CA GLY A 56 -22.74 10.15 2.56
C GLY A 56 -22.75 9.09 3.67
N PHE A 57 -23.87 8.39 3.85
CA PHE A 57 -23.92 7.21 4.71
C PHE A 57 -23.17 6.06 4.02
N SER A 58 -22.09 5.61 4.66
CA SER A 58 -21.35 4.45 4.15
C SER A 58 -22.08 3.15 4.50
N LEU A 59 -21.97 2.13 3.64
CA LEU A 59 -22.49 0.78 3.91
C LEU A 59 -21.94 0.22 5.24
N ARG A 60 -20.75 0.68 5.63
CA ARG A 60 -20.11 0.40 6.92
C ARG A 60 -20.86 1.06 8.08
N ALA A 61 -21.16 2.36 8.00
CA ALA A 61 -21.92 3.06 9.04
C ALA A 61 -23.30 2.44 9.23
N PHE A 62 -23.92 1.97 8.15
CA PHE A 62 -25.17 1.21 8.22
C PHE A 62 -24.99 -0.13 8.97
N SER A 63 -23.95 -0.91 8.63
CA SER A 63 -23.68 -2.18 9.31
C SER A 63 -23.36 -2.02 10.80
N SER A 64 -22.56 -1.01 11.18
CA SER A 64 -22.22 -0.77 12.59
C SER A 64 -23.42 -0.24 13.37
N ALA A 65 -24.21 0.66 12.80
CA ALA A 65 -25.45 1.14 13.40
C ALA A 65 -26.45 -0.02 13.63
N THR A 66 -26.58 -0.93 12.66
CA THR A 66 -27.47 -2.09 12.76
C THR A 66 -27.00 -3.07 13.84
N PHE A 67 -25.69 -3.36 13.89
CA PHE A 67 -25.10 -4.22 14.92
C PHE A 67 -25.25 -3.61 16.32
N GLY A 68 -24.97 -2.32 16.46
CA GLY A 68 -25.17 -1.59 17.72
C GLY A 68 -26.62 -1.59 18.18
N LEU A 69 -27.57 -1.40 17.26
CA LEU A 69 -29.00 -1.48 17.56
C LEU A 69 -29.40 -2.89 18.02
N LEU A 70 -28.89 -3.93 17.37
CA LEU A 70 -29.13 -5.32 17.76
C LEU A 70 -28.60 -5.61 19.16
N LEU A 71 -27.38 -5.17 19.46
CA LEU A 71 -26.76 -5.33 20.77
C LEU A 71 -27.55 -4.57 21.85
N GLY A 72 -27.95 -3.32 21.56
CA GLY A 72 -28.81 -2.53 22.44
C GLY A 72 -30.16 -3.21 22.70
N TRP A 73 -30.77 -3.81 21.68
CA TRP A 73 -32.00 -4.57 21.83
C TRP A 73 -31.84 -5.81 22.72
N ILE A 74 -30.72 -6.54 22.62
CA ILE A 74 -30.41 -7.67 23.51
C ILE A 74 -30.30 -7.20 24.96
N PHE A 75 -29.59 -6.09 25.23
CA PHE A 75 -29.49 -5.55 26.58
C PHE A 75 -30.85 -5.08 27.12
N ALA A 76 -31.65 -4.41 26.30
CA ALA A 76 -33.01 -4.02 26.68
C ALA A 76 -33.89 -5.23 27.06
N LYS A 77 -33.76 -6.33 26.31
CA LYS A 77 -34.41 -7.61 26.63
C LYS A 77 -33.93 -8.19 27.95
N LEU A 78 -32.62 -8.20 28.21
CA LEU A 78 -32.05 -8.68 29.47
C LEU A 78 -32.56 -7.87 30.68
N VAL A 79 -32.58 -6.55 30.56
CA VAL A 79 -33.12 -5.66 31.61
C VAL A 79 -34.61 -5.92 31.81
N SER A 80 -35.39 -6.04 30.73
CA SER A 80 -36.82 -6.35 30.81
C SER A 80 -37.09 -7.73 31.42
N ALA A 81 -36.21 -8.71 31.20
CA ALA A 81 -36.31 -10.07 31.73
C ALA A 81 -35.93 -10.18 33.22
N SER A 82 -35.23 -9.19 33.79
CA SER A 82 -34.80 -9.18 35.20
C SER A 82 -35.95 -9.11 36.22
N GLN A 83 -37.20 -9.00 35.77
CA GLN A 83 -38.41 -8.88 36.59
C GLN A 83 -38.41 -7.70 37.58
N ILE A 84 -37.51 -6.73 37.44
CA ILE A 84 -37.43 -5.56 38.32
C ILE A 84 -38.72 -4.71 38.32
N LEU A 85 -39.52 -4.84 37.25
CA LEU A 85 -40.77 -4.13 37.02
C LEU A 85 -42.02 -4.91 37.49
N ILE A 86 -41.87 -6.11 38.08
CA ILE A 86 -42.98 -7.03 38.36
C ILE A 86 -44.04 -6.45 39.32
N TYR A 87 -43.63 -5.54 40.22
CA TYR A 87 -44.53 -4.90 41.19
C TYR A 87 -45.30 -3.69 40.62
N LEU A 88 -45.05 -3.29 39.37
CA LEU A 88 -45.73 -2.17 38.74
C LEU A 88 -46.97 -2.61 37.93
N PRO A 89 -47.96 -1.73 37.74
CA PRO A 89 -49.10 -1.98 36.85
C PRO A 89 -48.66 -2.29 35.39
N PRO A 90 -49.37 -3.16 34.65
CA PRO A 90 -48.98 -3.55 33.29
C PRO A 90 -48.82 -2.40 32.30
N THR A 91 -49.65 -1.35 32.41
CA THR A 91 -49.56 -0.15 31.57
C THR A 91 -48.25 0.61 31.80
N THR A 92 -47.84 0.74 33.05
CA THR A 92 -46.57 1.38 33.44
C THR A 92 -45.38 0.51 33.05
N GLN A 93 -45.48 -0.82 33.16
CA GLN A 93 -44.45 -1.74 32.69
C GLN A 93 -44.21 -1.61 31.18
N TRP A 94 -45.27 -1.52 30.39
CA TRP A 94 -45.16 -1.32 28.93
C TRP A 94 -44.49 0.02 28.60
N ALA A 95 -44.91 1.11 29.27
CA ALA A 95 -44.34 2.43 29.05
C ALA A 95 -42.85 2.48 29.41
N ILE A 96 -42.47 1.93 30.56
CA ILE A 96 -41.06 1.86 30.97
C ILE A 96 -40.27 0.93 30.03
N GLY A 97 -40.85 -0.19 29.62
CA GLY A 97 -40.26 -1.09 28.64
C GLY A 97 -39.92 -0.37 27.35
N LEU A 98 -40.87 0.39 26.78
CA LEU A 98 -40.65 1.20 25.58
C LEU A 98 -39.46 2.16 25.76
N VAL A 99 -39.41 2.87 26.90
CA VAL A 99 -38.31 3.80 27.22
C VAL A 99 -36.97 3.05 27.29
N VAL A 100 -36.94 1.87 27.90
CA VAL A 100 -35.74 1.02 27.98
C VAL A 100 -35.27 0.59 26.59
N TYR A 101 -36.18 0.10 25.73
CA TYR A 101 -35.84 -0.28 24.35
C TYR A 101 -35.29 0.89 23.54
N CYS A 102 -35.95 2.06 23.59
CA CYS A 102 -35.48 3.25 22.89
C CYS A 102 -34.10 3.71 23.39
N THR A 103 -33.90 3.72 24.70
CA THR A 103 -32.65 4.16 25.33
C THR A 103 -31.49 3.24 24.97
N PHE A 104 -31.64 1.93 25.18
CA PHE A 104 -30.57 0.98 24.86
C PHE A 104 -30.33 0.84 23.36
N GLY A 105 -31.38 0.92 22.53
CA GLY A 105 -31.24 0.93 21.07
C GLY A 105 -30.43 2.14 20.58
N TYR A 106 -30.72 3.34 21.10
CA TYR A 106 -29.97 4.55 20.78
C TYR A 106 -28.53 4.48 21.28
N LEU A 107 -28.31 4.07 22.53
CA LEU A 107 -26.96 3.94 23.11
C LEU A 107 -26.12 2.91 22.34
N GLY A 108 -26.69 1.74 22.02
CA GLY A 108 -26.01 0.69 21.25
C GLY A 108 -25.62 1.17 19.86
N MET A 109 -26.54 1.82 19.14
CA MET A 109 -26.27 2.42 17.83
C MET A 109 -25.18 3.49 17.92
N MET A 110 -25.25 4.41 18.89
CA MET A 110 -24.29 5.50 19.05
C MET A 110 -22.90 5.01 19.44
N LEU A 111 -22.79 4.04 20.33
CA LEU A 111 -21.51 3.43 20.71
C LEU A 111 -20.86 2.72 19.50
N ALA A 112 -21.64 1.96 18.72
CA ALA A 112 -21.13 1.28 17.53
C ALA A 112 -20.73 2.24 16.41
N MET A 113 -21.39 3.40 16.28
CA MET A 113 -21.02 4.42 15.30
C MET A 113 -19.82 5.29 15.75
N ARG A 114 -19.63 5.48 17.06
CA ARG A 114 -18.56 6.32 17.62
C ARG A 114 -17.25 5.59 17.89
N SER A 115 -17.27 4.27 18.00
CA SER A 115 -16.04 3.52 18.26
C SER A 115 -15.07 3.60 17.07
N ASN A 116 -13.80 3.77 17.41
CA ASN A 116 -12.75 4.07 16.46
C ASN A 116 -12.38 2.84 15.61
N ARG A 117 -11.75 3.09 14.45
CA ARG A 117 -11.44 2.10 13.40
C ARG A 117 -10.70 0.83 13.88
N ASP A 118 -10.00 0.90 15.01
CA ASP A 118 -9.06 -0.14 15.45
C ASP A 118 -9.64 -1.08 16.52
N GLU A 119 -10.79 -0.76 17.13
CA GLU A 119 -11.39 -1.58 18.19
C GLU A 119 -12.36 -2.65 17.65
N PHE A 120 -12.92 -2.45 16.46
CA PHE A 120 -13.95 -3.32 15.87
C PHE A 120 -13.46 -4.30 14.79
N SER A 121 -12.16 -4.31 14.45
CA SER A 121 -11.62 -5.28 13.47
C SER A 121 -11.64 -6.73 13.96
N LEU A 122 -12.02 -6.98 15.22
CA LEU A 122 -11.98 -8.29 15.85
C LEU A 122 -13.35 -8.98 15.97
N ILE A 123 -14.47 -8.27 15.77
CA ILE A 123 -15.82 -8.78 16.13
C ILE A 123 -16.78 -8.87 14.93
N ILE A 124 -16.55 -8.11 13.86
CA ILE A 124 -17.28 -8.31 12.60
C ILE A 124 -16.32 -9.08 11.69
N PRO A 125 -16.63 -10.32 11.25
CA PRO A 125 -15.99 -10.90 10.09
C PRO A 125 -16.51 -10.12 8.88
N TYR A 126 -16.02 -8.89 8.74
CA TYR A 126 -16.05 -8.21 7.47
C TYR A 126 -15.13 -9.08 6.62
N VAL A 127 -15.75 -9.93 5.81
CA VAL A 127 -15.07 -10.53 4.66
C VAL A 127 -14.55 -9.32 3.90
N ARG A 128 -13.30 -8.97 4.19
CA ARG A 128 -12.57 -8.00 3.41
C ARG A 128 -12.57 -8.63 2.04
N PHE A 129 -13.43 -8.14 1.15
CA PHE A 129 -13.07 -7.99 -0.24
C PHE A 129 -12.01 -6.88 -0.37
N ALA A 130 -11.06 -6.78 0.58
CA ALA A 130 -9.71 -6.49 0.16
C ALA A 130 -9.35 -7.75 -0.61
N ARG A 131 -9.25 -7.66 -1.93
CA ARG A 131 -8.43 -8.62 -2.65
C ARG A 131 -7.12 -8.69 -1.88
N GLU A 132 -6.93 -9.75 -1.10
CA GLU A 132 -5.63 -10.23 -0.66
C GLU A 132 -4.87 -10.75 -1.88
N THR A 133 -4.79 -9.93 -2.92
CA THR A 133 -3.57 -9.90 -3.69
C THR A 133 -2.61 -9.19 -2.76
N THR A 134 -1.60 -9.92 -2.31
CA THR A 134 -0.34 -9.50 -1.71
C THR A 134 0.37 -8.47 -2.62
N GLN A 135 -0.30 -7.38 -2.98
CA GLN A 135 0.27 -6.27 -3.67
C GLN A 135 1.02 -5.50 -2.59
N HIS A 136 2.32 -5.76 -2.52
CA HIS A 136 3.31 -4.89 -1.92
C HIS A 136 2.86 -3.43 -2.04
N GLN A 137 2.99 -2.66 -0.95
CA GLN A 137 2.65 -1.23 -0.94
C GLN A 137 3.16 -0.54 -2.21
N PRO A 138 2.39 0.40 -2.78
CA PRO A 138 2.82 1.10 -3.97
C PRO A 138 4.15 1.79 -3.72
N LEU A 139 4.98 1.86 -4.75
CA LEU A 139 6.33 2.41 -4.67
C LEU A 139 6.37 3.80 -5.28
N ILE A 140 6.74 4.80 -4.49
CA ILE A 140 7.06 6.12 -5.02
C ILE A 140 8.51 6.14 -5.50
N LEU A 141 8.70 6.56 -6.75
CA LEU A 141 10.00 6.63 -7.39
C LEU A 141 10.60 8.04 -7.31
N ASP A 142 11.89 8.08 -7.03
CA ASP A 142 12.78 9.23 -7.12
C ASP A 142 13.47 9.32 -8.51
N THR A 143 13.91 10.51 -8.90
CA THR A 143 14.64 10.80 -10.16
C THR A 143 15.86 9.89 -10.30
N ASN A 144 16.64 9.72 -9.24
CA ASN A 144 17.87 8.93 -9.28
C ASN A 144 17.61 7.44 -9.53
N ILE A 145 16.52 6.89 -8.98
CA ILE A 145 16.20 5.48 -9.16
C ILE A 145 15.68 5.18 -10.56
N ILE A 146 14.92 6.12 -11.12
CA ILE A 146 14.42 6.03 -12.49
C ILE A 146 15.59 5.98 -13.48
N ILE A 147 16.60 6.83 -13.29
CA ILE A 147 17.78 6.87 -14.17
C ILE A 147 18.64 5.59 -14.07
N ASP A 148 18.70 4.96 -12.90
CA ASP A 148 19.42 3.69 -12.69
C ASP A 148 18.86 2.58 -13.59
N GLY A 149 17.53 2.51 -13.74
CA GLY A 149 16.84 1.71 -14.75
C GLY A 149 16.62 0.24 -14.42
N ARG A 150 17.19 -0.28 -13.33
CA ARG A 150 16.99 -1.68 -12.91
C ARG A 150 15.60 -1.99 -12.34
N ILE A 151 14.73 -0.98 -12.24
CA ILE A 151 13.39 -1.11 -11.63
C ILE A 151 12.53 -2.12 -12.40
N ALA A 152 12.54 -2.07 -13.73
CA ALA A 152 11.71 -2.95 -14.57
C ALA A 152 12.02 -4.43 -14.32
N GLU A 153 13.32 -4.78 -14.32
CA GLU A 153 13.79 -6.14 -14.07
C GLU A 153 13.48 -6.58 -12.63
N LEU A 154 13.69 -5.71 -11.65
CA LEU A 154 13.39 -6.02 -10.25
C LEU A 154 11.89 -6.24 -10.00
N CYS A 155 11.01 -5.47 -10.65
CA CYS A 155 9.57 -5.72 -10.62
C CYS A 155 9.21 -7.07 -11.27
N ALA A 156 9.90 -7.45 -12.36
CA ALA A 156 9.67 -8.75 -13.02
C ALA A 156 10.06 -9.94 -12.13
N THR A 157 11.10 -9.82 -11.30
CA THR A 157 11.50 -10.88 -10.35
C THR A 157 10.50 -11.09 -9.19
N GLY A 158 9.58 -10.16 -8.97
CA GLY A 158 8.61 -10.22 -7.87
C GLY A 158 9.13 -9.74 -6.50
N PHE A 159 10.38 -9.27 -6.41
CA PHE A 159 10.93 -8.67 -5.18
C PHE A 159 10.39 -7.26 -4.88
N LEU A 160 9.90 -6.55 -5.92
CA LEU A 160 9.32 -5.20 -5.78
C LEU A 160 7.84 -5.19 -6.16
N SER A 161 7.11 -4.19 -5.64
CA SER A 161 5.72 -3.93 -6.07
C SER A 161 5.66 -3.63 -7.57
N ARG A 162 4.59 -4.09 -8.20
CA ARG A 162 4.25 -3.75 -9.58
C ARG A 162 3.53 -2.40 -9.69
N SER A 163 3.01 -1.87 -8.57
CA SER A 163 2.35 -0.57 -8.54
C SER A 163 3.40 0.52 -8.28
N LEU A 164 3.73 1.27 -9.34
CA LEU A 164 4.73 2.34 -9.30
C LEU A 164 4.04 3.70 -9.43
N ILE A 165 4.45 4.63 -8.59
CA ILE A 165 3.93 5.99 -8.55
C ILE A 165 5.07 6.96 -8.83
N VAL A 166 4.89 7.79 -9.86
CA VAL A 166 5.84 8.86 -10.20
C VAL A 166 5.16 10.22 -9.96
N PRO A 167 5.62 11.01 -8.99
CA PRO A 167 5.11 12.36 -8.81
C PRO A 167 5.41 13.27 -10.00
N ARG A 168 4.49 14.19 -10.34
CA ARG A 168 4.66 15.13 -11.46
C ARG A 168 5.93 15.99 -11.38
N PHE A 169 6.38 16.34 -10.17
CA PHE A 169 7.60 17.13 -10.00
C PHE A 169 8.87 16.34 -10.34
N VAL A 170 8.88 15.01 -10.18
CA VAL A 170 9.98 14.13 -10.58
C VAL A 170 10.10 14.09 -12.11
N LEU A 171 8.96 14.04 -12.81
CA LEU A 171 8.92 14.20 -14.28
C LEU A 171 9.48 15.57 -14.70
N GLY A 172 9.11 16.63 -14.00
CA GLY A 172 9.64 17.98 -14.26
C GLY A 172 11.15 18.07 -14.07
N GLU A 173 11.71 17.39 -13.06
CA GLU A 173 13.16 17.31 -12.84
C GLU A 173 13.88 16.53 -13.95
N LEU A 174 13.33 15.39 -14.38
CA LEU A 174 13.87 14.62 -15.50
C LEU A 174 13.88 15.41 -16.81
N GLN A 175 12.82 16.21 -17.07
CA GLN A 175 12.76 17.12 -18.20
C GLN A 175 13.81 18.22 -18.11
N ALA A 176 13.95 18.87 -16.95
CA ALA A 176 14.97 19.88 -16.73
C ALA A 176 16.40 19.32 -16.88
N LEU A 177 16.64 18.07 -16.50
CA LEU A 177 17.90 17.37 -16.76
C LEU A 177 18.11 17.12 -18.26
N ALA A 178 17.09 16.66 -18.98
CA ALA A 178 17.14 16.42 -20.42
C ALA A 178 17.40 17.70 -21.24
N ASP A 179 16.92 18.85 -20.74
CA ASP A 179 17.15 20.17 -21.37
C ASP A 179 18.44 20.85 -20.90
N SER A 180 19.25 20.18 -20.07
CA SER A 180 20.49 20.74 -19.54
C SER A 180 21.52 21.00 -20.63
N ARG A 181 22.32 22.06 -20.44
CA ARG A 181 23.48 22.37 -21.31
C ARG A 181 24.62 21.37 -21.14
N ASP A 182 24.69 20.71 -19.99
CA ASP A 182 25.67 19.69 -19.68
C ASP A 182 25.30 18.38 -20.41
N PRO A 183 26.16 17.86 -21.31
CA PRO A 183 25.86 16.67 -22.09
C PRO A 183 25.61 15.43 -21.21
N THR A 184 26.29 15.32 -20.06
CA THR A 184 26.14 14.16 -19.17
C THR A 184 24.79 14.17 -18.45
N LYS A 185 24.35 15.34 -17.97
CA LYS A 185 23.02 15.52 -17.34
C LYS A 185 21.90 15.34 -18.35
N ARG A 186 22.08 15.86 -19.57
CA ARG A 186 21.15 15.67 -20.68
C ARG A 186 20.94 14.21 -21.01
N GLU A 187 22.01 13.43 -21.13
CA GLU A 187 21.93 12.00 -21.41
C GLU A 187 21.19 11.25 -20.29
N ARG A 188 21.51 11.56 -19.02
CA ARG A 188 20.82 10.99 -17.86
C ARG A 188 19.32 11.30 -17.85
N GLY A 189 18.94 12.55 -18.14
CA GLY A 189 17.54 12.96 -18.21
C GLY A 189 16.77 12.24 -19.33
N ARG A 190 17.36 12.17 -20.53
CA ARG A 190 16.78 11.43 -21.67
C ARG A 190 16.60 9.95 -21.35
N ARG A 191 17.62 9.30 -20.77
CA ARG A 191 17.56 7.91 -20.32
C ARG A 191 16.44 7.68 -19.30
N GLY A 192 16.29 8.56 -18.31
CA GLY A 192 15.23 8.44 -17.32
C GLY A 192 13.82 8.54 -17.93
N LEU A 193 13.62 9.45 -18.89
CA LEU A 193 12.34 9.58 -19.61
C LEU A 193 12.06 8.36 -20.50
N GLU A 194 13.07 7.79 -21.14
CA GLU A 194 12.96 6.56 -21.93
C GLU A 194 12.53 5.36 -21.07
N ILE A 195 13.17 5.17 -19.91
CA ILE A 195 12.82 4.12 -18.94
C ILE A 195 11.38 4.26 -18.46
N LEU A 196 10.90 5.48 -18.19
CA LEU A 196 9.50 5.70 -17.80
C LEU A 196 8.52 5.32 -18.92
N ASN A 197 8.85 5.63 -20.17
CA ASN A 197 8.04 5.26 -21.32
C ASN A 197 8.01 3.73 -21.53
N ASP A 198 9.13 3.04 -21.30
CA ASP A 198 9.19 1.59 -21.35
C ASP A 198 8.39 0.93 -20.21
N LEU A 199 8.50 1.47 -18.98
CA LEU A 199 7.69 1.04 -17.85
C LEU A 199 6.19 1.25 -18.11
N GLN A 200 5.81 2.35 -18.77
CA GLN A 200 4.41 2.63 -19.13
C GLN A 200 3.86 1.65 -20.17
N ARG A 201 4.71 1.13 -21.06
CA ARG A 201 4.35 0.15 -22.10
C ARG A 201 4.35 -1.29 -21.59
N SER A 202 5.03 -1.55 -20.48
CA SER A 202 5.07 -2.88 -19.86
C SER A 202 3.70 -3.29 -19.35
N ARG A 203 3.34 -4.57 -19.55
CA ARG A 203 2.12 -5.16 -18.99
C ARG A 203 2.31 -5.63 -17.54
N ASP A 204 3.56 -5.77 -17.10
CA ASP A 204 3.89 -6.30 -15.78
C ASP A 204 3.88 -5.24 -14.67
N VAL A 205 3.84 -3.96 -15.05
CA VAL A 205 3.97 -2.82 -14.14
C VAL A 205 2.78 -1.88 -14.35
N GLU A 206 2.18 -1.43 -13.25
CA GLU A 206 1.16 -0.38 -13.25
C GLU A 206 1.83 0.94 -12.86
N LEU A 207 2.17 1.76 -13.86
CA LEU A 207 2.76 3.08 -13.65
C LEU A 207 1.66 4.15 -13.58
N THR A 208 1.57 4.84 -12.44
CA THR A 208 0.65 5.97 -12.24
C THR A 208 1.42 7.27 -12.03
N ILE A 209 1.04 8.31 -12.79
CA ILE A 209 1.57 9.66 -12.57
C ILE A 209 0.68 10.36 -11.55
N HIS A 210 1.25 10.76 -10.41
CA HIS A 210 0.50 11.44 -9.35
C HIS A 210 0.67 12.96 -9.43
N GLU A 211 -0.46 13.66 -9.59
CA GLU A 211 -0.53 15.11 -9.42
C GLU A 211 -0.63 15.45 -7.94
N SER A 212 0.48 15.85 -7.31
CA SER A 212 0.40 16.49 -6.01
C SER A 212 -0.34 17.82 -6.18
N SER A 213 -1.50 17.96 -5.53
CA SER A 213 -2.27 19.21 -5.52
C SER A 213 -1.37 20.37 -5.08
N GLY A 214 -1.11 21.28 -6.02
CA GLY A 214 -0.14 22.37 -5.92
C GLY A 214 -0.55 23.54 -5.01
N GLY A 215 -1.19 23.27 -3.87
CA GLY A 215 -1.69 24.32 -2.96
C GLY A 215 -0.63 24.88 -2.00
N ASP A 216 0.14 24.03 -1.32
CA ASP A 216 0.83 24.45 -0.08
C ASP A 216 2.36 24.23 -0.05
N ASN A 217 2.98 23.75 -1.14
CA ASN A 217 4.29 23.07 -1.04
C ASN A 217 5.38 23.54 -2.04
N VAL A 218 5.30 24.76 -2.57
CA VAL A 218 6.35 25.27 -3.47
C VAL A 218 7.66 25.54 -2.71
N ASP A 219 7.58 25.86 -1.42
CA ASP A 219 8.74 26.20 -0.58
C ASP A 219 9.46 24.99 0.05
N LEU A 220 8.95 23.77 -0.15
CA LEU A 220 9.56 22.55 0.36
C LEU A 220 10.56 21.98 -0.65
N GLY A 221 11.75 21.58 -0.17
CA GLY A 221 12.74 20.85 -0.96
C GLY A 221 12.17 19.56 -1.57
N VAL A 222 12.75 19.11 -2.69
CA VAL A 222 12.30 17.93 -3.47
C VAL A 222 12.11 16.70 -2.56
N ASP A 223 13.10 16.44 -1.71
CA ASP A 223 13.12 15.35 -0.73
C ASP A 223 11.92 15.36 0.23
N ALA A 224 11.61 16.53 0.79
CA ALA A 224 10.48 16.69 1.69
C ALA A 224 9.14 16.43 0.97
N ARG A 225 9.04 16.84 -0.30
CA ARG A 225 7.86 16.57 -1.14
C ARG A 225 7.72 15.08 -1.44
N LEU A 226 8.81 14.36 -1.70
CA LEU A 226 8.81 12.90 -1.89
C LEU A 226 8.32 12.16 -0.65
N VAL A 227 8.89 12.46 0.52
CA VAL A 227 8.51 11.82 1.79
C VAL A 227 7.04 12.13 2.13
N ARG A 228 6.60 13.37 1.94
CA ARG A 228 5.20 13.74 2.16
C ARG A 228 4.25 13.02 1.19
N ALA A 229 4.60 12.94 -0.10
CA ALA A 229 3.80 12.20 -1.08
C ALA A 229 3.68 10.72 -0.68
N ALA A 230 4.78 10.10 -0.25
CA ALA A 230 4.79 8.71 0.22
C ALA A 230 3.88 8.51 1.43
N LYS A 231 3.92 9.45 2.38
CA LYS A 231 3.06 9.42 3.57
C LYS A 231 1.57 9.55 3.24
N VAL A 232 1.21 10.50 2.37
CA VAL A 232 -0.19 10.75 1.96
C VAL A 232 -0.76 9.57 1.18
N LEU A 233 0.06 8.97 0.32
CA LEU A 233 -0.34 7.85 -0.54
C LEU A 233 -0.20 6.48 0.14
N GLN A 234 0.26 6.44 1.40
CA GLN A 234 0.59 5.20 2.12
C GLN A 234 1.52 4.28 1.30
N ALA A 235 2.45 4.91 0.59
CA ALA A 235 3.40 4.28 -0.30
C ALA A 235 4.77 4.14 0.37
N SER A 236 5.55 3.17 -0.10
CA SER A 236 6.96 3.05 0.27
C SER A 236 7.81 3.88 -0.69
N LEU A 237 8.82 4.58 -0.18
CA LEU A 237 9.76 5.36 -0.99
C LEU A 237 10.86 4.45 -1.54
N LEU A 238 11.09 4.47 -2.86
CA LEU A 238 12.21 3.78 -3.50
C LEU A 238 13.22 4.82 -4.00
N THR A 239 14.42 4.82 -3.44
CA THR A 239 15.51 5.75 -3.80
C THR A 239 16.88 5.08 -3.63
N ASN A 240 17.92 5.61 -4.28
CA ASN A 240 19.31 5.24 -4.01
C ASN A 240 19.97 6.16 -2.98
N ASP A 241 19.33 7.26 -2.59
CA ASP A 241 19.89 8.22 -1.64
C ASP A 241 19.69 7.75 -0.19
N GLN A 242 20.82 7.52 0.49
CA GLN A 242 20.82 7.05 1.89
C GLN A 242 20.34 8.13 2.87
N ALA A 243 20.60 9.41 2.61
CA ALA A 243 20.13 10.51 3.44
C ALA A 243 18.60 10.65 3.33
N LEU A 244 18.06 10.59 2.11
CA LEU A 244 16.61 10.60 1.89
C LEU A 244 15.92 9.39 2.55
N CYS A 245 16.53 8.20 2.50
CA CYS A 245 16.02 7.04 3.24
C CYS A 245 15.97 7.27 4.76
N GLN A 246 16.99 7.90 5.35
CA GLN A 246 17.01 8.20 6.79
C GLN A 246 15.89 9.19 7.15
N VAL A 247 15.74 10.27 6.37
CA VAL A 247 14.67 11.25 6.58
C VAL A 247 13.29 10.60 6.47
N ALA A 248 13.08 9.75 5.47
CA ALA A 248 11.83 9.01 5.30
C ALA A 248 11.50 8.12 6.50
N ARG A 249 12.47 7.33 6.97
CA ARG A 249 12.32 6.44 8.14
C ARG A 249 12.00 7.21 9.41
N LEU A 250 12.65 8.36 9.63
CA LEU A 250 12.35 9.25 10.77
C LEU A 250 10.90 9.76 10.75
N GLN A 251 10.34 9.96 9.55
CA GLN A 251 8.94 10.38 9.37
C GLN A 251 7.93 9.21 9.33
N GLN A 252 8.37 7.99 9.67
CA GLN A 252 7.59 6.76 9.65
C GLN A 252 7.09 6.37 8.24
N VAL A 253 7.88 6.70 7.22
CA VAL A 253 7.64 6.27 5.84
C VAL A 253 8.61 5.12 5.52
N PRO A 254 8.12 3.94 5.07
CA PRO A 254 8.99 2.86 4.66
C PRO A 254 9.85 3.30 3.47
N ALA A 255 11.16 3.04 3.54
CA ALA A 255 12.11 3.43 2.52
C ALA A 255 12.98 2.24 2.10
N LEU A 256 12.93 1.94 0.80
CA LEU A 256 13.67 0.90 0.12
C LEU A 256 14.84 1.53 -0.64
N ASN A 257 16.03 0.95 -0.46
CA ASN A 257 17.24 1.42 -1.12
C ASN A 257 17.85 0.28 -1.96
N LEU A 258 18.01 0.49 -3.27
CA LEU A 258 18.55 -0.57 -4.14
C LEU A 258 20.04 -0.81 -3.91
N SER A 259 20.80 0.20 -3.47
CA SER A 259 22.19 -0.02 -3.05
C SER A 259 22.27 -0.91 -1.82
N ASP A 260 21.36 -0.73 -0.84
CA ASP A 260 21.28 -1.62 0.32
C ASP A 260 20.86 -3.04 -0.08
N LEU A 261 19.86 -3.17 -0.97
CA LEU A 261 19.43 -4.47 -1.50
C LEU A 261 20.59 -5.18 -2.20
N SER A 262 21.32 -4.49 -3.08
CA SER A 262 22.47 -5.07 -3.78
C SER A 262 23.57 -5.55 -2.83
N ARG A 263 23.76 -4.86 -1.69
CA ARG A 263 24.71 -5.25 -0.65
C ARG A 263 24.22 -6.49 0.11
N ALA A 264 22.93 -6.56 0.41
CA ALA A 264 22.31 -7.68 1.10
C ALA A 264 22.28 -8.97 0.25
N LEU A 265 22.26 -8.83 -1.08
CA LEU A 265 22.29 -9.95 -2.03
C LEU A 265 23.70 -10.47 -2.32
N ARG A 266 24.77 -9.85 -1.77
CA ARG A 266 26.14 -10.35 -1.98
C ARG A 266 26.30 -11.73 -1.33
N PRO A 267 26.92 -12.71 -2.01
CA PRO A 267 27.18 -14.02 -1.45
C PRO A 267 27.94 -13.91 -0.12
N VAL A 268 27.48 -14.68 0.87
CA VAL A 268 28.16 -14.79 2.16
C VAL A 268 28.96 -16.07 2.14
N PHE A 269 30.29 -15.93 2.02
CA PHE A 269 31.21 -17.06 2.11
C PHE A 269 31.57 -17.33 3.57
N VAL A 270 31.58 -18.60 3.95
CA VAL A 270 31.94 -19.10 5.28
C VAL A 270 33.21 -19.94 5.16
N VAL A 271 33.97 -20.04 6.25
CA VAL A 271 35.13 -20.93 6.34
C VAL A 271 34.69 -22.36 6.01
N GLY A 272 35.41 -23.02 5.11
CA GLY A 272 35.09 -24.35 4.60
C GLY A 272 34.37 -24.36 3.26
N ASP A 273 33.90 -23.22 2.75
CA ASP A 273 33.27 -23.15 1.42
C ASP A 273 34.28 -23.47 0.31
N GLU A 274 33.86 -24.32 -0.63
CA GLU A 274 34.64 -24.65 -1.83
C GLU A 274 34.25 -23.71 -2.97
N ILE A 275 35.25 -23.06 -3.56
CA ILE A 275 35.08 -22.08 -4.63
C ILE A 275 35.98 -22.46 -5.81
N GLU A 276 35.43 -22.54 -7.01
CA GLU A 276 36.24 -22.56 -8.23
C GLU A 276 36.68 -21.14 -8.58
N LEU A 277 37.98 -20.91 -8.60
CA LEU A 277 38.55 -19.58 -8.76
C LEU A 277 39.67 -19.58 -9.81
N ALA A 278 39.56 -18.67 -10.77
CA ALA A 278 40.64 -18.36 -11.71
C ALA A 278 41.69 -17.48 -11.04
N LEU A 279 42.93 -17.96 -10.98
CA LEU A 279 44.05 -17.24 -10.38
C LEU A 279 44.68 -16.33 -11.44
N VAL A 280 44.54 -15.02 -11.27
CA VAL A 280 44.89 -14.02 -12.30
C VAL A 280 46.10 -13.17 -11.95
N LYS A 281 46.44 -13.02 -10.67
CA LYS A 281 47.56 -12.19 -10.22
C LYS A 281 48.38 -12.89 -9.13
N GLU A 282 49.66 -12.53 -9.03
CA GLU A 282 50.47 -12.91 -7.87
C GLU A 282 49.97 -12.17 -6.62
N GLY A 283 50.01 -12.85 -5.47
CA GLY A 283 49.68 -12.26 -4.18
C GLY A 283 50.80 -11.41 -3.61
N ARG A 284 50.57 -10.85 -2.42
CA ARG A 284 51.57 -10.01 -1.74
C ARG A 284 52.78 -10.85 -1.30
N GLU A 285 52.54 -12.09 -0.87
CA GLU A 285 53.59 -13.02 -0.48
C GLU A 285 53.95 -13.97 -1.63
N GLN A 286 55.21 -14.42 -1.67
CA GLN A 286 55.77 -15.19 -2.80
C GLN A 286 55.10 -16.55 -3.06
N HIS A 287 54.26 -17.04 -2.14
CA HIS A 287 53.52 -18.30 -2.28
C HIS A 287 52.03 -18.08 -2.61
N GLN A 288 51.57 -16.83 -2.62
CA GLN A 288 50.16 -16.48 -2.81
C GLN A 288 49.82 -16.21 -4.27
N ALA A 289 48.57 -16.50 -4.62
CA ALA A 289 47.93 -16.02 -5.83
C ALA A 289 46.60 -15.36 -5.50
N VAL A 290 46.09 -14.52 -6.41
CA VAL A 290 44.85 -13.76 -6.22
C VAL A 290 43.91 -14.05 -7.37
N GLY A 291 42.67 -14.37 -7.02
CA GLY A 291 41.54 -14.39 -7.94
C GLY A 291 40.47 -13.39 -7.54
N TYR A 292 39.58 -13.10 -8.46
CA TYR A 292 38.44 -12.22 -8.23
C TYR A 292 37.16 -12.98 -8.54
N LEU A 293 36.18 -12.83 -7.65
CA LEU A 293 34.82 -13.25 -7.94
C LEU A 293 34.17 -12.30 -8.97
N PRO A 294 33.07 -12.72 -9.62
CA PRO A 294 32.34 -11.88 -10.57
C PRO A 294 31.86 -10.53 -9.99
N ASP A 295 31.66 -10.46 -8.67
CA ASP A 295 31.27 -9.24 -7.95
C ASP A 295 32.45 -8.33 -7.60
N GLY A 296 33.68 -8.72 -7.97
CA GLY A 296 34.92 -8.00 -7.69
C GLY A 296 35.57 -8.31 -6.34
N THR A 297 35.00 -9.22 -5.54
CA THR A 297 35.59 -9.63 -4.26
C THR A 297 36.94 -10.31 -4.50
N MET A 298 37.97 -9.82 -3.80
CA MET A 298 39.34 -10.33 -3.90
C MET A 298 39.52 -11.55 -2.99
N ILE A 299 39.93 -12.67 -3.58
CA ILE A 299 40.28 -13.89 -2.86
C ILE A 299 41.78 -14.13 -3.00
N VAL A 300 42.48 -14.15 -1.86
CA VAL A 300 43.89 -14.47 -1.76
C VAL A 300 44.03 -15.94 -1.41
N VAL A 301 44.72 -16.70 -2.23
CA VAL A 301 44.88 -18.14 -2.08
C VAL A 301 46.33 -18.45 -1.72
N ASN A 302 46.53 -19.07 -0.56
CA ASN A 302 47.85 -19.53 -0.11
C ASN A 302 48.30 -20.75 -0.92
N HIS A 303 49.63 -20.84 -1.14
CA HIS A 303 50.30 -21.92 -1.87
C HIS A 303 49.85 -22.10 -3.32
N ALA A 304 49.21 -21.07 -3.89
CA ALA A 304 48.54 -21.15 -5.19
C ALA A 304 49.32 -20.52 -6.35
N ARG A 305 50.49 -19.92 -6.09
CA ARG A 305 51.35 -19.34 -7.14
C ARG A 305 51.68 -20.29 -8.31
N PRO A 306 51.96 -21.59 -8.11
CA PRO A 306 52.21 -22.52 -9.22
C PRO A 306 51.00 -22.73 -10.16
N HIS A 307 49.80 -22.36 -9.70
CA HIS A 307 48.53 -22.52 -10.41
C HIS A 307 48.06 -21.20 -11.05
N LEU A 308 48.91 -20.18 -11.11
CA LEU A 308 48.59 -18.90 -11.75
C LEU A 308 48.23 -19.09 -13.23
N GLY A 309 47.16 -18.42 -13.66
CA GLY A 309 46.56 -18.56 -14.99
C GLY A 309 45.60 -19.75 -15.13
N LYS A 310 45.38 -20.57 -14.09
CA LYS A 310 44.46 -21.70 -14.09
C LYS A 310 43.25 -21.45 -13.17
N THR A 311 42.16 -22.13 -13.46
CA THR A 311 41.01 -22.25 -12.55
C THR A 311 41.24 -23.43 -11.63
N THR A 312 41.20 -23.20 -10.32
CA THR A 312 41.41 -24.24 -9.30
C THR A 312 40.34 -24.15 -8.21
N THR A 313 40.02 -25.28 -7.59
CA THR A 313 39.12 -25.32 -6.44
C THR A 313 39.89 -24.96 -5.17
N VAL A 314 39.37 -23.98 -4.44
CA VAL A 314 39.96 -23.47 -3.20
C VAL A 314 38.96 -23.56 -2.07
N ILE A 315 39.45 -23.75 -0.84
CA ILE A 315 38.65 -23.80 0.37
C ILE A 315 38.86 -22.49 1.12
N VAL A 316 37.78 -21.79 1.46
CA VAL A 316 37.85 -20.56 2.26
C VAL A 316 38.40 -20.88 3.65
N SER A 317 39.52 -20.25 4.01
CA SER A 317 40.18 -20.41 5.31
C SER A 317 39.81 -19.30 6.29
N SER A 318 39.68 -18.06 5.81
CA SER A 318 39.20 -16.94 6.63
C SER A 318 38.66 -15.79 5.76
N ALA A 319 37.89 -14.89 6.36
CA ALA A 319 37.43 -13.67 5.71
C ALA A 319 37.69 -12.46 6.59
N LEU A 320 38.32 -11.42 6.03
CA LEU A 320 38.62 -10.17 6.69
C LEU A 320 37.88 -9.02 5.99
N GLN A 321 37.24 -8.16 6.79
CA GLN A 321 36.64 -6.94 6.28
C GLN A 321 37.70 -5.81 6.29
N THR A 322 37.94 -5.19 5.14
CA THR A 322 38.87 -4.06 4.99
C THR A 322 38.13 -2.79 4.54
N THR A 323 38.80 -1.64 4.58
CA THR A 323 38.25 -0.36 4.08
C THR A 323 37.97 -0.36 2.57
N ALA A 324 38.68 -1.18 1.80
CA ALA A 324 38.50 -1.30 0.35
C ALA A 324 37.48 -2.38 -0.05
N GLY A 325 36.95 -3.15 0.91
CA GLY A 325 36.02 -4.26 0.64
C GLY A 325 36.29 -5.48 1.51
N ARG A 326 35.73 -6.62 1.12
CA ARG A 326 35.95 -7.90 1.81
C ARG A 326 37.13 -8.63 1.15
N LEU A 327 38.09 -9.03 1.97
CA LEU A 327 39.24 -9.84 1.57
C LEU A 327 39.02 -11.26 2.07
N ILE A 328 38.97 -12.22 1.16
CA ILE A 328 38.79 -13.64 1.52
C ILE A 328 40.14 -14.33 1.37
N PHE A 329 40.52 -15.12 2.37
CA PHE A 329 41.67 -16.00 2.32
C PHE A 329 41.19 -17.43 2.08
N ALA A 330 41.89 -18.13 1.21
CA ALA A 330 41.60 -19.51 0.88
C ALA A 330 42.88 -20.33 0.74
N GLU A 331 42.73 -21.65 0.75
CA GLU A 331 43.80 -22.61 0.50
C GLU A 331 43.43 -23.52 -0.66
N LEU A 332 44.41 -24.11 -1.34
CA LEU A 332 44.15 -25.11 -2.35
C LEU A 332 43.49 -26.33 -1.70
N LYS A 333 42.40 -26.83 -2.30
CA LYS A 333 41.69 -28.02 -1.80
C LYS A 333 42.60 -29.25 -1.66
N ASP A 334 43.55 -29.41 -2.57
CA ASP A 334 44.50 -30.52 -2.56
C ASP A 334 45.59 -30.38 -1.48
N GLY A 335 45.82 -29.18 -0.95
CA GLY A 335 46.76 -28.91 0.15
C GLY A 335 46.14 -29.09 1.54
N ALA A 336 44.83 -28.91 1.69
CA ALA A 336 44.12 -28.98 2.98
C ALA A 336 43.99 -30.40 3.56
N LYS A 337 44.35 -31.45 2.81
CA LYS A 337 44.39 -32.85 3.29
C LYS A 337 45.72 -33.24 3.95
N ALA A 338 46.69 -32.33 4.04
CA ALA A 338 48.05 -32.65 4.51
C ALA A 338 48.39 -32.16 5.94
N THR A 339 47.38 -31.87 6.77
CA THR A 339 47.58 -31.49 8.18
C THR A 339 46.68 -32.26 9.12
#